data_AF-A0ABD6ASD3-F1
#
_entry.id   AF-A0ABD6ASD3-F1
#
_cell.length_a   1.000
_cell.length_b   1.000
_cell.length_c   1.000
_cell.angle_alpha   90.00
_cell.angle_beta   90.00
_cell.angle_gamma   90.00
#
_symmetry.space_group_name_H-M   'P 1'
#
loop_
_entity.id
_entity.type
_entity.pdbx_description
1 polymer ?
#
loop_
_entity_poly.entity_id
_entity_poly.type
_entity_poly.pdbx_seq_one_letter_code
_entity_poly.pdbx_strand_id
1 'polypeptide(L)'
;MTAPEPDTKTTRRAVLGTTATLGIAALAGCTSDGDDPGTTTETATPTDDPTETEMGAGTATDTDTATEQPMANPDVPILNYALTLEHLENAFYREGLETFGDDELMDADALSGFNETLRMDVPEYLATVGDHEAAHVDALTDTVEQLGGTPVQEGEYDFGYETPSEFLGVAMALENTGVAAYAGAAPKVVNNDVLAAAAGIHSVEARHAAFLNLVNGEVPFPNAVDEAQTVDEVLEIAGQFVTSEVDPSVYETGGDRPEQQRKAENDTSDVDVLNYALTLEHLENAFYREGLETFGDDELMEAEALAEFGEELRMSVPEHLATVGDHEAAHVGALADTVEQLGGTPVEEATYDFGYETPSEFLGVAMALENTGVAAYKGAAGTVAADAVFEAAIGIHSVEARHASFLNELNLESPFPMAVDEPQTMAEVTEIAGQFIVEN
;
A
#
# COMPACT_ATOMS: atom_id res chain seq x y z
N MET A 1 -51.95 4.34 -49.05
CA MET A 1 -50.78 3.47 -49.26
C MET A 1 -49.56 4.30 -48.95
N THR A 2 -49.01 4.09 -47.77
CA THR A 2 -47.83 4.75 -47.20
C THR A 2 -47.26 3.70 -46.27
N ALA A 3 -46.00 3.32 -46.48
CA ALA A 3 -45.33 2.32 -45.65
C ALA A 3 -44.75 3.00 -44.40
N PRO A 4 -44.57 2.28 -43.28
CA PRO A 4 -43.71 2.73 -42.20
C PRO A 4 -42.24 2.66 -42.62
N GLU A 5 -41.43 3.55 -42.05
CA GLU A 5 -39.96 3.45 -42.10
C GLU A 5 -39.46 2.47 -41.02
N PRO A 6 -38.29 1.85 -41.19
CA PRO A 6 -37.79 0.83 -40.26
C PRO A 6 -37.14 1.43 -39.01
N ASP A 7 -37.37 0.76 -37.89
CA ASP A 7 -36.69 1.01 -36.62
C ASP A 7 -35.22 0.52 -36.71
N THR A 8 -34.26 1.33 -36.25
CA THR A 8 -32.82 0.99 -36.30
C THR A 8 -32.18 1.07 -34.91
N LYS A 9 -32.61 0.18 -34.00
CA LYS A 9 -31.85 -0.14 -32.79
C LYS A 9 -30.66 -1.05 -33.13
N THR A 10 -29.48 -0.46 -33.35
CA THR A 10 -28.21 -1.20 -33.42
C THR A 10 -27.74 -1.60 -32.03
N THR A 11 -28.22 -2.75 -31.55
CA THR A 11 -27.62 -3.43 -30.39
C THR A 11 -26.20 -3.87 -30.74
N ARG A 12 -25.18 -3.19 -30.20
CA ARG A 12 -23.83 -3.73 -30.13
C ARG A 12 -23.81 -4.71 -28.96
N ARG A 13 -23.36 -5.94 -29.19
CA ARG A 13 -23.25 -6.98 -28.15
C ARG A 13 -21.89 -7.64 -28.23
N ALA A 14 -21.30 -7.90 -27.07
CA ALA A 14 -20.13 -8.74 -26.81
C ALA A 14 -18.81 -8.36 -27.53
N VAL A 15 -17.95 -7.63 -26.81
CA VAL A 15 -16.50 -7.93 -26.75
C VAL A 15 -16.08 -7.88 -25.27
N LEU A 16 -16.53 -8.86 -24.50
CA LEU A 16 -15.97 -9.23 -23.20
C LEU A 16 -15.36 -10.63 -23.36
N GLY A 17 -14.19 -10.87 -22.75
CA GLY A 17 -13.44 -12.12 -22.90
C GLY A 17 -12.07 -11.98 -23.58
N THR A 18 -11.16 -11.26 -22.95
CA THR A 18 -9.71 -11.54 -23.02
C THR A 18 -9.08 -11.15 -21.69
N THR A 19 -9.01 -12.10 -20.75
CA THR A 19 -8.29 -11.92 -19.49
C THR A 19 -6.82 -11.65 -19.77
N ALA A 20 -6.33 -10.48 -19.36
CA ALA A 20 -4.95 -10.07 -19.55
C ALA A 20 -4.11 -10.58 -18.37
N THR A 21 -3.70 -11.85 -18.42
CA THR A 21 -2.74 -12.42 -17.47
C THR A 21 -1.36 -11.78 -17.70
N LEU A 22 -1.10 -10.65 -17.04
CA LEU A 22 0.23 -10.08 -16.95
C LEU A 22 1.10 -10.99 -16.06
N GLY A 23 2.25 -11.39 -16.59
CA GLY A 23 3.08 -12.41 -15.97
C GLY A 23 4.11 -11.82 -15.00
N ILE A 24 4.17 -12.39 -13.80
CA ILE A 24 5.15 -12.07 -12.75
C ILE A 24 6.57 -12.01 -13.33
N ALA A 25 7.22 -10.85 -13.17
CA ALA A 25 8.58 -10.60 -13.61
C ALA A 25 9.53 -10.45 -12.40
N ALA A 26 9.83 -11.58 -11.75
CA ALA A 26 10.72 -11.61 -10.59
C ALA A 26 12.08 -10.92 -10.87
N LEU A 27 12.53 -10.07 -9.95
CA LEU A 27 13.74 -9.26 -10.05
C LEU A 27 15.02 -10.12 -9.96
N ALA A 28 15.40 -10.74 -11.08
CA ALA A 28 16.56 -11.61 -11.18
C ALA A 28 17.89 -10.84 -11.12
N GLY A 29 18.40 -10.61 -9.90
CA GLY A 29 19.70 -10.00 -9.62
C GLY A 29 20.87 -10.70 -10.34
N CYS A 30 21.42 -10.03 -11.36
CA CYS A 30 22.46 -10.60 -12.22
C CYS A 30 23.86 -10.47 -11.58
N THR A 31 24.30 -11.50 -10.85
CA THR A 31 25.72 -11.67 -10.46
C THR A 31 26.46 -12.57 -11.45
N SER A 32 27.74 -12.26 -11.73
CA SER A 32 28.55 -12.96 -12.73
C SER A 32 29.69 -13.75 -12.10
N ASP A 33 29.79 -15.05 -12.44
CA ASP A 33 30.91 -15.93 -12.06
C ASP A 33 32.30 -15.36 -12.41
N GLY A 34 33.31 -15.68 -11.59
CA GLY A 34 34.73 -15.45 -11.89
C GLY A 34 35.44 -16.70 -12.48
N ASP A 35 36.74 -16.59 -12.77
CA ASP A 35 37.79 -17.24 -11.95
C ASP A 35 39.26 -16.96 -12.39
N ASP A 36 40.17 -16.98 -11.41
CA ASP A 36 41.61 -17.35 -11.44
C ASP A 36 42.63 -16.57 -12.38
N PRO A 37 43.96 -16.86 -12.45
CA PRO A 37 44.97 -15.90 -11.93
C PRO A 37 46.23 -15.67 -12.82
N GLY A 38 47.22 -14.88 -12.36
CA GLY A 38 48.51 -14.74 -13.10
C GLY A 38 49.67 -13.96 -12.45
N THR A 39 50.58 -14.67 -11.80
CA THR A 39 51.86 -14.24 -11.16
C THR A 39 52.85 -13.41 -12.01
N THR A 40 53.46 -12.34 -11.46
CA THR A 40 54.94 -12.05 -11.33
C THR A 40 55.18 -10.61 -10.81
N THR A 41 55.88 -10.29 -9.70
CA THR A 41 57.32 -10.41 -9.34
C THR A 41 58.28 -9.46 -10.08
N GLU A 42 58.71 -8.34 -9.46
CA GLU A 42 60.13 -8.10 -9.02
C GLU A 42 60.43 -6.70 -8.42
N THR A 43 61.00 -6.77 -7.22
CA THR A 43 61.79 -5.83 -6.40
C THR A 43 62.68 -4.78 -7.08
N ALA A 44 62.71 -3.54 -6.55
CA ALA A 44 63.93 -2.71 -6.48
C ALA A 44 63.89 -1.57 -5.42
N THR A 45 64.81 -1.62 -4.46
CA THR A 45 65.31 -0.52 -3.58
C THR A 45 66.86 -0.57 -3.63
N PRO A 46 67.67 0.33 -3.01
CA PRO A 46 67.40 1.49 -2.14
C PRO A 46 67.91 2.81 -2.80
N THR A 47 68.50 3.88 -2.21
CA THR A 47 69.17 4.12 -0.90
C THR A 47 69.32 5.64 -0.61
N ASP A 48 69.83 5.92 0.60
CA ASP A 48 70.62 7.10 1.04
C ASP A 48 69.92 8.33 1.64
N ASP A 49 70.26 8.53 2.92
CA ASP A 49 70.14 9.68 3.83
C ASP A 49 71.55 9.82 4.47
N PRO A 50 72.16 11.01 4.69
CA PRO A 50 71.67 11.98 5.70
C PRO A 50 71.92 13.47 5.44
N THR A 51 71.31 14.35 6.26
CA THR A 51 71.99 15.28 7.23
C THR A 51 71.13 16.52 7.55
N GLU A 52 70.97 16.85 8.84
CA GLU A 52 70.25 18.03 9.34
C GLU A 52 70.99 19.37 9.14
N THR A 53 70.27 20.51 9.08
CA THR A 53 70.57 21.76 9.85
C THR A 53 69.45 22.81 9.70
N GLU A 54 68.81 23.15 10.82
CA GLU A 54 68.17 24.44 11.21
C GLU A 54 68.14 25.65 10.22
N MET A 55 66.94 26.16 9.92
CA MET A 55 66.38 27.41 10.50
C MET A 55 65.17 27.98 9.70
N GLY A 56 64.18 28.55 10.39
CA GLY A 56 63.55 29.81 9.93
C GLY A 56 62.04 29.87 9.65
N ALA A 57 61.24 30.03 10.71
CA ALA A 57 60.02 30.84 10.80
C ALA A 57 59.03 30.95 9.60
N GLY A 58 57.82 30.39 9.77
CA GLY A 58 56.64 30.74 8.98
C GLY A 58 55.37 30.09 9.53
N THR A 59 54.48 30.87 10.17
CA THR A 59 53.17 30.37 10.63
C THR A 59 52.22 30.21 9.45
N ALA A 60 52.03 28.97 8.99
CA ALA A 60 50.79 28.57 8.34
C ALA A 60 49.87 28.00 9.41
N THR A 61 48.70 28.62 9.61
CA THR A 61 47.59 27.95 10.29
C THR A 61 46.98 26.99 9.29
N ASP A 62 47.19 25.68 9.49
CA ASP A 62 46.33 24.70 8.83
C ASP A 62 44.89 25.05 9.14
N THR A 63 44.16 25.40 8.08
CA THR A 63 42.74 25.67 8.18
C THR A 63 42.08 24.31 7.99
N ASP A 64 42.03 23.56 9.09
CA ASP A 64 41.47 22.22 9.15
C ASP A 64 40.08 22.25 8.53
N THR A 65 40.02 21.84 7.27
CA THR A 65 38.81 21.92 6.45
C THR A 65 38.06 20.67 6.80
N ALA A 66 37.33 20.77 7.93
CA ALA A 66 36.53 19.69 8.49
C ALA A 66 35.78 19.05 7.33
N THR A 67 36.17 17.82 7.00
CA THR A 67 35.56 17.10 5.90
C THR A 67 34.18 16.75 6.40
N GLU A 68 33.18 17.50 5.92
CA GLU A 68 31.77 17.22 6.19
C GLU A 68 31.57 15.73 5.95
N GLN A 69 31.23 15.01 7.02
CA GLN A 69 30.80 13.64 6.86
C GLN A 69 29.61 13.69 5.89
N PRO A 70 29.50 12.74 4.94
CA PRO A 70 28.26 12.60 4.18
C PRO A 70 27.13 12.58 5.20
N MET A 71 26.19 13.53 5.12
CA MET A 71 25.07 13.53 6.04
C MET A 71 24.35 12.20 5.85
N ALA A 72 24.09 11.49 6.96
CA ALA A 72 23.35 10.23 6.91
C ALA A 72 22.07 10.46 6.10
N ASN A 73 21.73 9.53 5.22
CA ASN A 73 20.62 9.71 4.29
C ASN A 73 19.35 10.05 5.10
N PRO A 74 18.62 11.14 4.75
CA PRO A 74 17.55 11.66 5.58
C PRO A 74 16.39 10.67 5.77
N ASP A 75 16.29 9.64 4.93
CA ASP A 75 15.20 8.65 4.98
C ASP A 75 15.56 7.38 5.76
N VAL A 76 16.85 7.13 6.04
CA VAL A 76 17.29 5.96 6.83
C VAL A 76 16.63 5.87 8.22
N PRO A 77 16.41 6.96 8.99
CA PRO A 77 15.69 6.86 10.25
C PRO A 77 14.19 6.55 10.10
N ILE A 78 13.58 6.89 8.95
CA ILE A 78 12.17 6.56 8.64
C ILE A 78 12.06 5.10 8.18
N LEU A 79 13.02 4.63 7.38
CA LEU A 79 13.11 3.23 6.96
C LEU A 79 13.41 2.30 8.13
N ASN A 80 14.30 2.67 9.04
CA ASN A 80 14.54 1.91 10.27
C ASN A 80 13.35 1.95 11.24
N TYR A 81 12.51 2.99 11.20
CA TYR A 81 11.24 3.01 11.94
C TYR A 81 10.26 1.98 11.37
N ALA A 82 10.03 1.99 10.05
CA ALA A 82 9.18 1.00 9.40
C ALA A 82 9.72 -0.43 9.61
N LEU A 83 11.02 -0.67 9.39
CA LEU A 83 11.68 -1.97 9.59
C LEU A 83 11.60 -2.49 11.03
N THR A 84 11.37 -1.66 12.05
CA THR A 84 11.08 -2.14 13.42
C THR A 84 9.70 -2.77 13.53
N LEU A 85 8.72 -2.27 12.75
CA LEU A 85 7.36 -2.80 12.66
C LEU A 85 7.38 -4.08 11.81
N GLU A 86 7.97 -4.06 10.61
CA GLU A 86 8.11 -5.29 9.78
C GLU A 86 8.75 -6.45 10.56
N HIS A 87 9.77 -6.19 11.40
CA HIS A 87 10.38 -7.22 12.26
C HIS A 87 9.44 -7.74 13.36
N LEU A 88 8.55 -6.89 13.89
CA LEU A 88 7.51 -7.26 14.86
C LEU A 88 6.41 -8.09 14.19
N GLU A 89 5.90 -7.66 13.04
CA GLU A 89 4.83 -8.33 12.29
C GLU A 89 5.32 -9.66 11.64
N ASN A 90 6.50 -9.69 11.02
CA ASN A 90 7.17 -10.93 10.57
C ASN A 90 7.37 -11.93 11.72
N ALA A 91 7.91 -11.48 12.86
CA ALA A 91 8.07 -12.36 14.02
C ALA A 91 6.72 -12.87 14.55
N PHE A 92 5.69 -12.01 14.58
CA PHE A 92 4.35 -12.36 15.00
C PHE A 92 3.72 -13.47 14.15
N TYR A 93 3.67 -13.32 12.82
CA TYR A 93 3.10 -14.36 11.96
C TYR A 93 3.90 -15.65 12.01
N ARG A 94 5.23 -15.55 11.99
CA ARG A 94 6.15 -16.68 12.06
C ARG A 94 5.99 -17.49 13.36
N GLU A 95 5.87 -16.82 14.51
CA GLU A 95 5.64 -17.49 15.79
C GLU A 95 4.20 -18.00 15.94
N GLY A 96 3.21 -17.28 15.40
CA GLY A 96 1.81 -17.71 15.39
C GLY A 96 1.57 -18.98 14.59
N LEU A 97 2.12 -19.04 13.37
CA LEU A 97 2.03 -20.19 12.45
C LEU A 97 2.91 -21.38 12.87
N GLU A 98 3.97 -21.16 13.66
CA GLU A 98 4.65 -22.26 14.37
C GLU A 98 3.87 -22.76 15.61
N THR A 99 2.98 -21.94 16.17
CA THR A 99 2.23 -22.23 17.41
C THR A 99 0.91 -22.97 17.16
N PHE A 100 0.12 -22.53 16.18
CA PHE A 100 -1.21 -23.09 15.87
C PHE A 100 -1.20 -23.83 14.54
N GLY A 101 -1.71 -25.06 14.51
CA GLY A 101 -1.88 -25.79 13.25
C GLY A 101 -3.10 -25.33 12.47
N ASP A 102 -3.15 -25.63 11.16
CA ASP A 102 -4.24 -25.25 10.25
C ASP A 102 -5.62 -25.57 10.86
N ASP A 103 -5.83 -26.81 11.33
CA ASP A 103 -7.08 -27.26 11.99
C ASP A 103 -7.50 -26.34 13.16
N GLU A 104 -6.56 -25.76 13.92
CA GLU A 104 -6.83 -24.89 15.07
C GLU A 104 -7.14 -23.45 14.65
N LEU A 105 -6.51 -22.97 13.57
CA LEU A 105 -6.83 -21.69 12.96
C LEU A 105 -8.22 -21.73 12.30
N MET A 106 -8.54 -22.79 11.54
CA MET A 106 -9.83 -22.95 10.87
C MET A 106 -11.01 -23.02 11.87
N ASP A 107 -10.84 -23.69 13.01
CA ASP A 107 -11.86 -23.85 14.07
C ASP A 107 -11.78 -22.77 15.19
N ALA A 108 -11.12 -21.63 14.95
CA ALA A 108 -11.08 -20.51 15.88
C ALA A 108 -12.49 -19.95 16.20
N ASP A 109 -12.77 -19.64 17.48
CA ASP A 109 -14.08 -19.12 17.93
C ASP A 109 -14.47 -17.80 17.21
N ALA A 110 -13.49 -16.97 16.84
CA ALA A 110 -13.72 -15.74 16.05
C ALA A 110 -14.37 -16.05 14.69
N LEU A 111 -13.94 -17.13 14.04
CA LEU A 111 -14.45 -17.54 12.73
C LEU A 111 -15.84 -18.21 12.78
N SER A 112 -16.44 -18.39 13.96
CA SER A 112 -17.61 -19.26 14.15
C SER A 112 -18.91 -18.83 13.43
N GLY A 113 -18.96 -17.60 12.90
CA GLY A 113 -20.03 -17.14 12.01
C GLY A 113 -19.85 -17.53 10.53
N PHE A 114 -18.62 -17.83 10.10
CA PHE A 114 -18.28 -18.08 8.70
C PHE A 114 -18.42 -19.56 8.30
N ASN A 115 -18.62 -19.80 7.01
CA ASN A 115 -18.78 -21.15 6.46
C ASN A 115 -17.44 -21.85 6.20
N GLU A 116 -17.51 -23.13 5.83
CA GLU A 116 -16.32 -23.98 5.60
C GLU A 116 -15.34 -23.41 4.55
N THR A 117 -15.82 -22.68 3.54
CA THR A 117 -14.99 -22.04 2.50
C THR A 117 -14.00 -21.04 3.10
N LEU A 118 -14.45 -19.85 3.54
CA LEU A 118 -13.58 -18.81 4.08
C LEU A 118 -12.69 -19.33 5.22
N ARG A 119 -13.23 -20.20 6.09
CA ARG A 119 -12.44 -20.78 7.18
C ARG A 119 -11.30 -21.68 6.70
N MET A 120 -11.44 -22.37 5.57
CA MET A 120 -10.37 -23.17 4.96
C MET A 120 -9.28 -22.32 4.31
N ASP A 121 -9.59 -21.10 3.88
CA ASP A 121 -8.62 -20.22 3.21
C ASP A 121 -7.80 -19.40 4.22
N VAL A 122 -8.34 -19.12 5.43
CA VAL A 122 -7.67 -18.38 6.52
C VAL A 122 -6.21 -18.81 6.79
N PRO A 123 -5.84 -20.11 6.90
CA PRO A 123 -4.44 -20.47 7.19
C PRO A 123 -3.47 -20.16 6.04
N GLU A 124 -3.89 -20.32 4.78
CA GLU A 124 -3.06 -19.97 3.60
C GLU A 124 -2.95 -18.45 3.47
N TYR A 125 -4.03 -17.71 3.75
CA TYR A 125 -4.03 -16.26 3.80
C TYR A 125 -3.11 -15.72 4.91
N LEU A 126 -3.16 -16.26 6.14
CA LEU A 126 -2.24 -15.89 7.22
C LEU A 126 -0.77 -16.23 6.88
N ALA A 127 -0.52 -17.35 6.20
CA ALA A 127 0.82 -17.69 5.70
C ALA A 127 1.29 -16.74 4.59
N THR A 128 0.37 -16.28 3.73
CA THR A 128 0.65 -15.30 2.68
C THR A 128 1.02 -13.94 3.28
N VAL A 129 0.31 -13.48 4.33
CA VAL A 129 0.72 -12.30 5.12
C VAL A 129 2.12 -12.50 5.69
N GLY A 130 2.40 -13.62 6.38
CA GLY A 130 3.74 -13.91 6.90
C GLY A 130 4.87 -13.91 5.83
N ASP A 131 4.58 -14.36 4.61
CA ASP A 131 5.49 -14.26 3.46
C ASP A 131 5.61 -12.81 2.90
N HIS A 132 4.59 -11.97 3.07
CA HIS A 132 4.62 -10.54 2.75
C HIS A 132 5.50 -9.77 3.75
N GLU A 133 5.30 -9.93 5.05
CA GLU A 133 6.12 -9.26 6.09
C GLU A 133 7.60 -9.65 5.98
N ALA A 134 7.89 -10.89 5.57
CA ALA A 134 9.23 -11.33 5.23
C ALA A 134 9.83 -10.59 4.02
N ALA A 135 9.02 -10.34 2.99
CA ALA A 135 9.43 -9.56 1.83
C ALA A 135 9.58 -8.05 2.15
N HIS A 136 8.78 -7.50 3.07
CA HIS A 136 8.92 -6.12 3.54
C HIS A 136 10.21 -5.93 4.35
N VAL A 137 10.50 -6.84 5.31
CA VAL A 137 11.77 -6.88 6.05
C VAL A 137 12.97 -6.89 5.09
N ASP A 138 12.97 -7.78 4.09
CA ASP A 138 14.05 -7.87 3.10
C ASP A 138 14.15 -6.56 2.29
N ALA A 139 13.03 -6.04 1.76
CA ALA A 139 13.02 -4.84 0.92
C ALA A 139 13.48 -3.56 1.65
N LEU A 140 13.06 -3.37 2.90
CA LEU A 140 13.51 -2.25 3.72
C LEU A 140 14.98 -2.41 4.14
N THR A 141 15.42 -3.63 4.49
CA THR A 141 16.82 -3.93 4.81
C THR A 141 17.74 -3.60 3.63
N ASP A 142 17.44 -4.12 2.44
CA ASP A 142 18.17 -3.83 1.21
C ASP A 142 18.16 -2.32 0.88
N THR A 143 17.05 -1.62 1.14
CA THR A 143 16.95 -0.17 0.92
C THR A 143 17.83 0.61 1.88
N VAL A 144 17.83 0.27 3.19
CA VAL A 144 18.70 0.93 4.18
C VAL A 144 20.17 0.72 3.86
N GLU A 145 20.60 -0.49 3.46
CA GLU A 145 21.98 -0.74 3.04
C GLU A 145 22.35 0.06 1.77
N GLN A 146 21.47 0.09 0.75
CA GLN A 146 21.69 0.85 -0.49
C GLN A 146 21.83 2.37 -0.26
N LEU A 147 21.11 2.92 0.72
CA LEU A 147 21.23 4.32 1.13
C LEU A 147 22.43 4.59 2.06
N GLY A 148 23.23 3.56 2.38
CA GLY A 148 24.42 3.66 3.22
C GLY A 148 24.14 3.76 4.72
N GLY A 149 22.95 3.35 5.15
CA GLY A 149 22.57 3.22 6.56
C GLY A 149 23.02 1.88 7.17
N THR A 150 22.62 1.68 8.42
CA THR A 150 22.67 0.37 9.09
C THR A 150 21.22 -0.04 9.36
N PRO A 151 20.75 -1.21 8.85
CA PRO A 151 19.43 -1.73 9.18
C PRO A 151 19.30 -1.95 10.69
N VAL A 152 18.12 -1.62 11.25
CA VAL A 152 17.73 -2.10 12.58
C VAL A 152 17.64 -3.64 12.57
N GLN A 153 17.73 -4.26 13.75
CA GLN A 153 17.70 -5.71 13.89
C GLN A 153 16.41 -6.14 14.60
N GLU A 154 15.96 -7.35 14.30
CA GLU A 154 14.83 -8.00 14.97
C GLU A 154 14.98 -7.98 16.50
N GLY A 155 13.87 -7.76 17.21
CA GLY A 155 13.82 -7.70 18.67
C GLY A 155 13.63 -9.06 19.36
N GLU A 156 13.31 -9.02 20.65
CA GLU A 156 12.72 -10.15 21.39
C GLU A 156 11.29 -9.75 21.80
N TYR A 157 10.28 -10.54 21.48
CA TYR A 157 8.86 -10.16 21.60
C TYR A 157 8.05 -11.07 22.57
N ASP A 158 6.91 -10.57 23.05
CA ASP A 158 5.89 -11.33 23.80
C ASP A 158 4.49 -10.82 23.39
N PHE A 159 3.81 -11.60 22.55
CA PHE A 159 2.51 -11.24 21.96
C PHE A 159 1.30 -11.58 22.84
N GLY A 160 1.48 -12.33 23.93
CA GLY A 160 0.47 -12.56 24.97
C GLY A 160 -0.79 -13.38 24.59
N TYR A 161 -0.92 -13.90 23.36
CA TYR A 161 -2.06 -14.75 22.97
C TYR A 161 -1.97 -16.16 23.56
N GLU A 162 -3.09 -16.76 23.97
CA GLU A 162 -3.18 -18.18 24.37
C GLU A 162 -3.99 -19.03 23.37
N THR A 163 -4.70 -18.41 22.42
CA THR A 163 -5.64 -19.07 21.49
C THR A 163 -5.62 -18.50 20.07
N PRO A 164 -6.08 -19.25 19.05
CA PRO A 164 -6.22 -18.77 17.66
C PRO A 164 -7.06 -17.49 17.52
N SER A 165 -8.12 -17.33 18.31
CA SER A 165 -8.95 -16.11 18.29
C SER A 165 -8.22 -14.90 18.88
N GLU A 166 -7.36 -15.09 19.87
CA GLU A 166 -6.51 -14.01 20.41
C GLU A 166 -5.38 -13.66 19.44
N PHE A 167 -4.82 -14.65 18.73
CA PHE A 167 -3.89 -14.42 17.63
C PHE A 167 -4.53 -13.58 16.51
N LEU A 168 -5.70 -13.98 15.99
CA LEU A 168 -6.45 -13.17 15.01
C LEU A 168 -6.76 -11.75 15.51
N GLY A 169 -7.04 -11.58 16.81
CA GLY A 169 -7.29 -10.27 17.42
C GLY A 169 -6.03 -9.39 17.57
N VAL A 170 -4.86 -10.00 17.82
CA VAL A 170 -3.56 -9.28 17.82
C VAL A 170 -3.14 -8.94 16.40
N ALA A 171 -3.32 -9.85 15.44
CA ALA A 171 -3.08 -9.62 14.01
C ALA A 171 -3.83 -8.37 13.52
N MET A 172 -5.15 -8.33 13.73
CA MET A 172 -5.98 -7.17 13.43
C MET A 172 -5.50 -5.87 14.10
N ALA A 173 -4.95 -5.94 15.32
CA ALA A 173 -4.42 -4.77 16.01
C ALA A 173 -3.06 -4.30 15.45
N LEU A 174 -2.23 -5.22 14.96
CA LEU A 174 -0.94 -4.93 14.31
C LEU A 174 -1.16 -4.28 12.94
N GLU A 175 -1.83 -4.93 11.98
CA GLU A 175 -2.02 -4.37 10.62
C GLU A 175 -2.63 -2.96 10.62
N ASN A 176 -3.67 -2.71 11.44
CA ASN A 176 -4.29 -1.38 11.53
C ASN A 176 -3.35 -0.34 12.17
N THR A 177 -2.37 -0.77 12.97
CA THR A 177 -1.27 0.07 13.45
C THR A 177 -0.22 0.27 12.34
N GLY A 178 0.13 -0.76 11.56
CA GLY A 178 0.99 -0.69 10.38
C GLY A 178 0.51 0.34 9.36
N VAL A 179 -0.76 0.27 8.95
CA VAL A 179 -1.43 1.28 8.10
C VAL A 179 -1.23 2.69 8.65
N ALA A 180 -1.59 2.93 9.92
CA ALA A 180 -1.50 4.24 10.54
C ALA A 180 -0.06 4.74 10.71
N ALA A 181 0.89 3.83 10.90
CA ALA A 181 2.33 4.10 10.99
C ALA A 181 2.92 4.51 9.63
N TYR A 182 2.60 3.78 8.57
CA TYR A 182 3.00 4.09 7.20
C TYR A 182 2.39 5.42 6.72
N ALA A 183 1.08 5.64 6.94
CA ALA A 183 0.41 6.91 6.65
C ALA A 183 1.08 8.07 7.42
N GLY A 184 1.49 7.85 8.67
CA GLY A 184 2.23 8.81 9.48
C GLY A 184 3.70 8.99 9.09
N ALA A 185 4.31 8.02 8.40
CA ALA A 185 5.70 8.05 7.97
C ALA A 185 5.89 8.64 6.56
N ALA A 186 5.00 8.32 5.61
CA ALA A 186 5.12 8.70 4.21
C ALA A 186 5.27 10.23 3.95
N PRO A 187 4.57 11.14 4.67
CA PRO A 187 4.80 12.59 4.54
C PRO A 187 6.25 13.00 4.82
N LYS A 188 6.96 12.21 5.65
CA LYS A 188 8.32 12.45 6.14
C LYS A 188 9.42 11.83 5.27
N VAL A 189 9.09 11.15 4.17
CA VAL A 189 10.08 10.58 3.22
C VAL A 189 10.50 11.64 2.20
N VAL A 190 11.81 11.76 1.94
CA VAL A 190 12.42 12.75 1.06
C VAL A 190 12.61 12.21 -0.35
N ASN A 191 13.01 10.96 -0.54
CA ASN A 191 13.23 10.34 -1.85
C ASN A 191 11.93 9.74 -2.43
N ASN A 192 11.58 10.12 -3.67
CA ASN A 192 10.39 9.62 -4.35
C ASN A 192 10.44 8.12 -4.67
N ASP A 193 11.63 7.55 -4.92
CA ASP A 193 11.75 6.10 -5.17
C ASP A 193 11.43 5.30 -3.89
N VAL A 194 11.89 5.81 -2.73
CA VAL A 194 11.60 5.25 -1.41
C VAL A 194 10.12 5.44 -1.05
N LEU A 195 9.56 6.60 -1.36
CA LEU A 195 8.13 6.88 -1.14
C LEU A 195 7.24 5.97 -2.00
N ALA A 196 7.63 5.71 -3.25
CA ALA A 196 6.89 4.80 -4.13
C ALA A 196 6.97 3.34 -3.68
N ALA A 197 8.08 2.91 -3.06
CA ALA A 197 8.15 1.60 -2.40
C ALA A 197 7.22 1.56 -1.16
N ALA A 198 7.40 2.48 -0.21
CA ALA A 198 6.64 2.54 1.03
C ALA A 198 5.13 2.69 0.82
N ALA A 199 4.69 3.43 -0.19
CA ALA A 199 3.27 3.54 -0.54
C ALA A 199 2.66 2.21 -1.01
N GLY A 200 3.45 1.32 -1.62
CA GLY A 200 2.97 0.00 -2.05
C GLY A 200 3.00 -1.08 -0.98
N ILE A 201 3.74 -0.87 0.11
CA ILE A 201 3.62 -1.66 1.34
C ILE A 201 2.36 -1.19 2.08
N HIS A 202 2.21 0.13 2.32
CA HIS A 202 1.05 0.75 2.96
C HIS A 202 -0.34 0.29 2.46
N SER A 203 -0.51 0.07 1.15
CA SER A 203 -1.76 -0.47 0.61
C SER A 203 -1.94 -1.97 0.90
N VAL A 204 -0.85 -2.73 0.96
CA VAL A 204 -0.84 -4.15 1.35
C VAL A 204 -1.17 -4.31 2.84
N GLU A 205 -0.58 -3.49 3.73
CA GLU A 205 -1.01 -3.35 5.14
C GLU A 205 -2.53 -3.19 5.25
N ALA A 206 -3.09 -2.31 4.42
CA ALA A 206 -4.50 -1.98 4.43
C ALA A 206 -5.37 -3.12 3.90
N ARG A 207 -4.85 -3.93 2.95
CA ARG A 207 -5.52 -5.16 2.49
C ARG A 207 -5.53 -6.23 3.57
N HIS A 208 -4.41 -6.43 4.26
CA HIS A 208 -4.29 -7.35 5.40
C HIS A 208 -5.25 -6.92 6.52
N ALA A 209 -5.22 -5.64 6.90
CA ALA A 209 -6.09 -5.05 7.92
C ALA A 209 -7.58 -5.20 7.59
N ALA A 210 -8.00 -5.06 6.33
CA ALA A 210 -9.38 -5.28 5.93
C ALA A 210 -9.82 -6.74 6.08
N PHE A 211 -8.98 -7.68 5.66
CA PHE A 211 -9.26 -9.11 5.83
C PHE A 211 -9.31 -9.49 7.32
N LEU A 212 -8.38 -9.00 8.13
CA LEU A 212 -8.31 -9.28 9.57
C LEU A 212 -9.42 -8.60 10.37
N ASN A 213 -9.85 -7.40 9.99
CA ASN A 213 -11.10 -6.81 10.47
C ASN A 213 -12.30 -7.73 10.18
N LEU A 214 -12.44 -8.19 8.93
CA LEU A 214 -13.54 -9.07 8.50
C LEU A 214 -13.60 -10.36 9.32
N VAL A 215 -12.50 -11.10 9.45
CA VAL A 215 -12.50 -12.42 10.12
C VAL A 215 -12.58 -12.34 11.65
N ASN A 216 -12.36 -11.16 12.24
CA ASN A 216 -12.69 -10.88 13.65
C ASN A 216 -14.16 -10.41 13.84
N GLY A 217 -14.89 -10.15 12.76
CA GLY A 217 -16.29 -9.69 12.80
C GLY A 217 -16.49 -8.18 12.92
N GLU A 218 -15.46 -7.39 12.59
CA GLU A 218 -15.52 -5.93 12.50
C GLU A 218 -15.68 -5.47 11.04
N VAL A 219 -15.96 -4.19 10.81
CA VAL A 219 -16.11 -3.64 9.45
C VAL A 219 -14.73 -3.59 8.76
N PRO A 220 -14.56 -4.13 7.52
CA PRO A 220 -13.24 -4.19 6.87
C PRO A 220 -12.59 -2.81 6.69
N PHE A 221 -13.41 -1.82 6.33
CA PHE A 221 -13.07 -0.41 6.13
C PHE A 221 -13.91 0.44 7.10
N PRO A 222 -13.40 0.75 8.31
CA PRO A 222 -14.17 1.45 9.33
C PRO A 222 -14.25 2.98 9.12
N ASN A 223 -13.45 3.55 8.21
CA ASN A 223 -13.36 4.99 7.94
C ASN A 223 -13.34 5.26 6.42
N ALA A 224 -13.85 6.43 6.02
CA ALA A 224 -13.70 6.98 4.67
C ALA A 224 -12.35 7.69 4.42
N VAL A 225 -11.53 7.86 5.47
CA VAL A 225 -10.12 8.28 5.42
C VAL A 225 -9.49 7.71 6.68
N ASP A 226 -8.42 6.92 6.58
CA ASP A 226 -7.73 6.42 7.78
C ASP A 226 -6.90 7.52 8.46
N GLU A 227 -6.86 7.48 9.80
CA GLU A 227 -6.10 8.44 10.61
C GLU A 227 -4.63 8.00 10.76
N ALA A 228 -3.73 8.80 10.19
CA ALA A 228 -2.27 8.65 10.37
C ALA A 228 -1.84 8.92 11.83
N GLN A 229 -1.01 8.04 12.40
CA GLN A 229 -0.48 8.19 13.76
C GLN A 229 0.94 8.76 13.79
N THR A 230 1.35 9.35 14.92
CA THR A 230 2.74 9.76 15.12
C THR A 230 3.63 8.58 15.52
N VAL A 231 4.93 8.72 15.31
CA VAL A 231 5.96 7.73 15.70
C VAL A 231 5.88 7.43 17.21
N ASP A 232 5.61 8.44 18.04
CA ASP A 232 5.50 8.27 19.49
C ASP A 232 4.25 7.44 19.87
N GLU A 233 3.13 7.63 19.17
CA GLU A 233 1.87 6.88 19.41
C GLU A 233 1.98 5.43 18.96
N VAL A 234 2.53 5.18 17.77
CA VAL A 234 2.78 3.83 17.26
C VAL A 234 3.77 3.07 18.16
N LEU A 235 4.84 3.73 18.62
CA LEU A 235 5.79 3.09 19.55
C LEU A 235 5.20 2.88 20.96
N GLU A 236 4.17 3.62 21.38
CA GLU A 236 3.39 3.31 22.60
C GLU A 236 2.45 2.09 22.41
N ILE A 237 2.05 1.77 21.18
CA ILE A 237 1.29 0.55 20.84
C ILE A 237 2.24 -0.64 20.66
N ALA A 238 3.10 -0.60 19.64
CA ALA A 238 4.04 -1.67 19.29
C ALA A 238 4.99 -2.03 20.45
N GLY A 239 5.42 -1.02 21.23
CA GLY A 239 6.28 -1.19 22.41
C GLY A 239 5.65 -1.96 23.57
N GLN A 240 4.38 -2.36 23.49
CA GLN A 240 3.74 -3.27 24.46
C GLN A 240 4.18 -4.72 24.26
N PHE A 241 4.56 -5.10 23.04
CA PHE A 241 5.01 -6.44 22.68
C PHE A 241 6.54 -6.62 22.76
N VAL A 242 7.31 -5.53 22.71
CA VAL A 242 8.79 -5.60 22.68
C VAL A 242 9.37 -5.80 24.09
N THR A 243 10.13 -6.87 24.28
CA THR A 243 10.80 -7.22 25.55
C THR A 243 12.31 -6.91 25.56
N SER A 244 12.93 -6.77 24.39
CA SER A 244 14.33 -6.36 24.21
C SER A 244 14.57 -4.86 24.43
N GLU A 245 15.82 -4.45 24.69
CA GLU A 245 16.19 -3.03 24.71
C GLU A 245 16.21 -2.44 23.28
N VAL A 246 15.23 -1.58 22.95
CA VAL A 246 15.22 -0.78 21.71
C VAL A 246 16.08 0.48 21.90
N ASP A 247 16.89 0.83 20.90
CA ASP A 247 17.61 2.12 20.85
C ASP A 247 16.81 3.14 20.03
N PRO A 248 16.09 4.10 20.67
CA PRO A 248 15.26 5.05 19.95
C PRO A 248 16.07 6.06 19.11
N SER A 249 17.40 6.12 19.27
CA SER A 249 18.24 7.02 18.46
C SER A 249 18.32 6.62 17.00
N VAL A 250 17.94 5.38 16.64
CA VAL A 250 17.85 4.96 15.22
C VAL A 250 16.71 5.63 14.46
N TYR A 251 15.72 6.19 15.17
CA TYR A 251 14.60 6.95 14.61
C TYR A 251 14.80 8.47 14.63
N GLU A 252 15.91 8.98 15.19
CA GLU A 252 16.13 10.43 15.35
C GLU A 252 16.34 11.13 13.99
N THR A 253 15.25 11.66 13.42
CA THR A 253 15.34 12.53 12.25
C THR A 253 15.90 13.90 12.66
N GLY A 254 17.13 14.21 12.24
CA GLY A 254 17.82 15.46 12.58
C GLY A 254 17.06 16.72 12.18
N GLY A 255 17.19 17.79 12.98
CA GLY A 255 16.33 18.99 12.89
C GLY A 255 16.43 19.85 11.63
N ASP A 256 17.42 19.64 10.77
CA ASP A 256 17.60 20.31 9.47
C ASP A 256 17.43 19.29 8.32
N ARG A 257 16.22 18.74 8.15
CA ARG A 257 15.91 17.82 7.04
C ARG A 257 15.77 18.58 5.70
N PRO A 258 16.12 17.98 4.55
CA PRO A 258 15.78 18.53 3.24
C PRO A 258 14.26 18.59 3.00
N GLU A 259 13.83 19.48 2.11
CA GLU A 259 12.50 19.44 1.50
C GLU A 259 12.33 18.15 0.69
N GLN A 260 11.12 17.58 0.70
CA GLN A 260 10.78 16.34 0.02
C GLN A 260 10.84 16.50 -1.50
N GLN A 261 11.21 15.45 -2.21
CA GLN A 261 11.35 15.48 -3.68
C GLN A 261 10.01 15.35 -4.41
N ARG A 262 8.87 15.25 -3.70
CA ARG A 262 7.53 15.05 -4.26
C ARG A 262 7.17 16.15 -5.25
N LYS A 263 7.35 15.86 -6.54
CA LYS A 263 6.91 16.65 -7.68
C LYS A 263 7.21 15.89 -8.98
N ALA A 264 6.30 15.96 -9.95
CA ALA A 264 6.63 15.56 -11.32
C ALA A 264 7.63 16.54 -11.98
N GLU A 265 8.52 16.04 -12.86
CA GLU A 265 9.50 16.84 -13.63
C GLU A 265 8.87 17.70 -14.76
N ASN A 266 7.56 17.94 -14.72
CA ASN A 266 6.78 18.57 -15.78
C ASN A 266 6.02 19.81 -15.24
N ASP A 267 5.01 20.27 -16.00
CA ASP A 267 4.16 21.41 -15.62
C ASP A 267 2.89 21.00 -14.81
N THR A 268 2.76 19.74 -14.38
CA THR A 268 1.65 19.27 -13.53
C THR A 268 1.72 19.96 -12.15
N SER A 269 0.59 20.49 -11.69
CA SER A 269 0.41 21.06 -10.34
C SER A 269 -0.45 20.16 -9.45
N ASP A 270 -0.42 20.39 -8.14
CA ASP A 270 -1.26 19.64 -7.18
C ASP A 270 -2.75 19.72 -7.52
N VAL A 271 -3.21 20.82 -8.14
CA VAL A 271 -4.60 20.99 -8.63
C VAL A 271 -4.91 20.12 -9.84
N ASP A 272 -3.91 19.79 -10.66
CA ASP A 272 -4.06 18.84 -11.77
C ASP A 272 -4.06 17.39 -11.26
N VAL A 273 -3.26 17.07 -10.24
CA VAL A 273 -3.26 15.74 -9.59
C VAL A 273 -4.57 15.50 -8.84
N LEU A 274 -5.05 16.49 -8.07
CA LEU A 274 -6.34 16.44 -7.37
C LEU A 274 -7.52 16.30 -8.33
N ASN A 275 -7.53 17.01 -9.47
CA ASN A 275 -8.59 16.85 -10.47
C ASN A 275 -8.50 15.51 -11.22
N TYR A 276 -7.31 14.92 -11.34
CA TYR A 276 -7.16 13.55 -11.82
C TYR A 276 -7.77 12.55 -10.83
N ALA A 277 -7.41 12.60 -9.54
CA ALA A 277 -7.99 11.74 -8.52
C ALA A 277 -9.52 11.92 -8.43
N LEU A 278 -10.01 13.15 -8.39
CA LEU A 278 -11.45 13.48 -8.43
C LEU A 278 -12.18 12.99 -9.71
N THR A 279 -11.47 12.71 -10.80
CA THR A 279 -12.09 12.06 -11.98
C THR A 279 -12.38 10.57 -11.74
N LEU A 280 -11.59 9.93 -10.86
CA LEU A 280 -11.77 8.55 -10.40
C LEU A 280 -12.85 8.53 -9.32
N GLU A 281 -12.74 9.33 -8.25
CA GLU A 281 -13.80 9.37 -7.21
C GLU A 281 -15.22 9.61 -7.79
N HIS A 282 -15.36 10.41 -8.85
CA HIS A 282 -16.64 10.59 -9.56
C HIS A 282 -17.11 9.34 -10.33
N LEU A 283 -16.19 8.54 -10.88
CA LEU A 283 -16.43 7.24 -11.50
C LEU A 283 -16.86 6.20 -10.45
N GLU A 284 -16.07 6.02 -9.39
CA GLU A 284 -16.37 5.07 -8.30
C GLU A 284 -17.68 5.45 -7.54
N ASN A 285 -17.87 6.73 -7.16
CA ASN A 285 -19.12 7.23 -6.57
C ASN A 285 -20.33 6.97 -7.47
N ALA A 286 -20.24 7.32 -8.76
CA ALA A 286 -21.32 7.06 -9.70
C ALA A 286 -21.59 5.55 -9.86
N PHE A 287 -20.55 4.72 -9.87
CA PHE A 287 -20.65 3.27 -9.97
C PHE A 287 -21.44 2.64 -8.82
N TYR A 288 -21.08 2.92 -7.56
CA TYR A 288 -21.81 2.38 -6.40
C TYR A 288 -23.23 2.94 -6.32
N ARG A 289 -23.38 4.24 -6.53
CA ARG A 289 -24.68 4.93 -6.51
C ARG A 289 -25.67 4.39 -7.54
N GLU A 290 -25.20 4.08 -8.76
CA GLU A 290 -26.05 3.48 -9.80
C GLU A 290 -26.25 1.98 -9.61
N GLY A 291 -25.24 1.25 -9.12
CA GLY A 291 -25.33 -0.18 -8.81
C GLY A 291 -26.34 -0.49 -7.70
N LEU A 292 -26.31 0.30 -6.63
CA LEU A 292 -27.21 0.18 -5.47
C LEU A 292 -28.63 0.75 -5.73
N GLU A 293 -28.85 1.57 -6.76
CA GLU A 293 -30.20 1.83 -7.28
C GLU A 293 -30.69 0.71 -8.22
N THR A 294 -29.77 -0.02 -8.87
CA THR A 294 -30.08 -1.06 -9.88
C THR A 294 -30.43 -2.41 -9.26
N PHE A 295 -29.68 -2.87 -8.25
CA PHE A 295 -29.85 -4.18 -7.61
C PHE A 295 -30.31 -4.02 -6.15
N GLY A 296 -31.34 -4.75 -5.75
CA GLY A 296 -31.77 -4.77 -4.34
C GLY A 296 -30.90 -5.69 -3.47
N ASP A 297 -30.96 -5.51 -2.15
CA ASP A 297 -30.22 -6.30 -1.15
C ASP A 297 -30.34 -7.82 -1.42
N ASP A 298 -31.58 -8.31 -1.66
CA ASP A 298 -31.86 -9.72 -1.98
C ASP A 298 -31.11 -10.22 -3.24
N GLU A 299 -30.91 -9.36 -4.25
CA GLU A 299 -30.23 -9.71 -5.50
C GLU A 299 -28.69 -9.68 -5.35
N LEU A 300 -28.17 -8.80 -4.50
CA LEU A 300 -26.76 -8.79 -4.11
C LEU A 300 -26.42 -10.02 -3.25
N MET A 301 -27.27 -10.37 -2.28
CA MET A 301 -27.12 -11.55 -1.41
C MET A 301 -27.26 -12.90 -2.15
N GLU A 302 -27.89 -12.92 -3.34
CA GLU A 302 -28.05 -14.11 -4.20
C GLU A 302 -27.14 -14.09 -5.45
N ALA A 303 -26.12 -13.22 -5.50
CA ALA A 303 -25.16 -13.15 -6.60
C ALA A 303 -24.39 -14.48 -6.83
N GLU A 304 -24.18 -14.89 -8.09
CA GLU A 304 -23.51 -16.16 -8.44
C GLU A 304 -22.04 -16.22 -7.98
N ALA A 305 -21.33 -15.08 -8.01
CA ALA A 305 -19.99 -14.93 -7.44
C ALA A 305 -19.93 -15.32 -5.95
N LEU A 306 -21.01 -15.06 -5.20
CA LEU A 306 -21.07 -15.34 -3.76
C LEU A 306 -21.54 -16.77 -3.43
N ALA A 307 -21.78 -17.64 -4.43
CA ALA A 307 -22.45 -18.92 -4.21
C ALA A 307 -21.72 -19.89 -3.27
N GLU A 308 -20.41 -19.73 -3.10
CA GLU A 308 -19.58 -20.53 -2.18
C GLU A 308 -19.49 -19.93 -0.75
N PHE A 309 -20.12 -18.77 -0.48
CA PHE A 309 -20.06 -18.06 0.81
C PHE A 309 -21.28 -18.28 1.72
N GLY A 310 -21.03 -18.19 3.02
CA GLY A 310 -22.00 -18.38 4.10
C GLY A 310 -23.13 -17.35 4.12
N GLU A 311 -24.17 -17.66 4.90
CA GLU A 311 -25.30 -16.74 5.12
C GLU A 311 -24.86 -15.43 5.78
N GLU A 312 -23.94 -15.50 6.77
CA GLU A 312 -23.41 -14.35 7.51
C GLU A 312 -22.69 -13.34 6.60
N LEU A 313 -21.65 -13.78 5.85
CA LEU A 313 -20.91 -12.91 4.92
C LEU A 313 -21.81 -12.37 3.81
N ARG A 314 -22.67 -13.19 3.21
CA ARG A 314 -23.59 -12.69 2.18
C ARG A 314 -24.55 -11.63 2.72
N MET A 315 -25.00 -11.75 3.97
CA MET A 315 -25.87 -10.76 4.61
C MET A 315 -25.18 -9.41 4.89
N SER A 316 -23.86 -9.35 5.06
CA SER A 316 -23.15 -8.07 5.24
C SER A 316 -22.81 -7.35 3.92
N VAL A 317 -22.72 -8.07 2.79
CA VAL A 317 -22.36 -7.51 1.48
C VAL A 317 -23.15 -6.24 1.11
N PRO A 318 -24.50 -6.14 1.24
CA PRO A 318 -25.23 -4.92 0.90
C PRO A 318 -24.87 -3.71 1.79
N GLU A 319 -24.62 -3.92 3.09
CA GLU A 319 -24.25 -2.84 4.03
C GLU A 319 -22.79 -2.41 3.85
N HIS A 320 -21.90 -3.35 3.52
CA HIS A 320 -20.51 -3.07 3.15
C HIS A 320 -20.42 -2.29 1.83
N LEU A 321 -21.13 -2.72 0.77
CA LEU A 321 -21.16 -1.99 -0.51
C LEU A 321 -21.77 -0.58 -0.38
N ALA A 322 -22.78 -0.41 0.49
CA ALA A 322 -23.32 0.91 0.81
C ALA A 322 -22.31 1.79 1.56
N THR A 323 -21.51 1.20 2.45
CA THR A 323 -20.43 1.89 3.17
C THR A 323 -19.33 2.35 2.20
N VAL A 324 -18.93 1.52 1.23
CA VAL A 324 -18.01 1.95 0.14
C VAL A 324 -18.62 3.13 -0.61
N GLY A 325 -19.88 3.05 -1.07
CA GLY A 325 -20.53 4.16 -1.76
C GLY A 325 -20.64 5.47 -0.95
N ASP A 326 -20.75 5.39 0.38
CA ASP A 326 -20.67 6.55 1.29
C ASP A 326 -19.22 7.07 1.46
N HIS A 327 -18.20 6.21 1.33
CA HIS A 327 -16.78 6.59 1.31
C HIS A 327 -16.43 7.35 0.02
N GLU A 328 -16.80 6.84 -1.16
CA GLU A 328 -16.57 7.52 -2.44
C GLU A 328 -17.26 8.90 -2.49
N ALA A 329 -18.44 9.00 -1.88
CA ALA A 329 -19.14 10.27 -1.70
C ALA A 329 -18.41 11.26 -0.78
N ALA A 330 -17.66 10.76 0.21
CA ALA A 330 -16.78 11.57 1.05
C ALA A 330 -15.47 11.94 0.35
N HIS A 331 -14.86 11.03 -0.42
CA HIS A 331 -13.65 11.29 -1.21
C HIS A 331 -13.90 12.41 -2.23
N VAL A 332 -14.96 12.30 -3.05
CA VAL A 332 -15.41 13.35 -3.99
C VAL A 332 -15.53 14.71 -3.29
N GLY A 333 -16.13 14.73 -2.10
CA GLY A 333 -16.29 15.95 -1.30
C GLY A 333 -14.96 16.54 -0.84
N ALA A 334 -14.08 15.71 -0.27
CA ALA A 334 -12.78 16.11 0.27
C ALA A 334 -11.84 16.65 -0.83
N LEU A 335 -11.76 15.97 -1.98
CA LEU A 335 -10.95 16.42 -3.10
C LEU A 335 -11.49 17.71 -3.72
N ALA A 336 -12.81 17.83 -3.93
CA ALA A 336 -13.43 19.03 -4.49
C ALA A 336 -13.22 20.27 -3.59
N ASP A 337 -13.46 20.14 -2.28
CA ASP A 337 -13.17 21.20 -1.30
C ASP A 337 -11.68 21.58 -1.28
N THR A 338 -10.77 20.61 -1.50
CA THR A 338 -9.32 20.85 -1.55
C THR A 338 -8.91 21.59 -2.82
N VAL A 339 -9.48 21.23 -3.98
CA VAL A 339 -9.28 21.96 -5.26
C VAL A 339 -9.77 23.41 -5.16
N GLU A 340 -10.94 23.66 -4.55
CA GLU A 340 -11.42 25.03 -4.32
C GLU A 340 -10.50 25.82 -3.37
N GLN A 341 -10.01 25.20 -2.29
CA GLN A 341 -9.10 25.84 -1.32
C GLN A 341 -7.75 26.25 -1.93
N LEU A 342 -7.23 25.46 -2.88
CA LEU A 342 -6.03 25.81 -3.67
C LEU A 342 -6.31 26.85 -4.77
N GLY A 343 -7.58 27.27 -4.96
CA GLY A 343 -7.98 28.25 -5.96
C GLY A 343 -8.10 27.68 -7.38
N GLY A 344 -8.23 26.36 -7.50
CA GLY A 344 -8.52 25.66 -8.74
C GLY A 344 -10.00 25.74 -9.14
N THR A 345 -10.44 24.76 -9.91
CA THR A 345 -11.86 24.50 -10.18
C THR A 345 -12.01 22.98 -10.22
N PRO A 346 -12.90 22.37 -9.41
CA PRO A 346 -13.16 20.95 -9.44
C PRO A 346 -13.64 20.51 -10.83
N VAL A 347 -13.24 19.31 -11.25
CA VAL A 347 -13.81 18.62 -12.40
C VAL A 347 -15.27 18.25 -12.12
N GLU A 348 -16.14 18.43 -13.12
CA GLU A 348 -17.55 18.02 -13.04
C GLU A 348 -17.66 16.51 -13.30
N GLU A 349 -18.56 15.83 -12.58
CA GLU A 349 -18.91 14.42 -12.79
C GLU A 349 -19.25 14.16 -14.27
N ALA A 350 -18.78 13.04 -14.82
CA ALA A 350 -18.99 12.72 -16.23
C ALA A 350 -20.36 12.05 -16.46
N THR A 351 -20.46 11.21 -17.48
CA THR A 351 -21.61 10.31 -17.67
C THR A 351 -21.03 8.96 -18.06
N TYR A 352 -21.52 7.88 -17.47
CA TYR A 352 -20.87 6.58 -17.49
C TYR A 352 -21.76 5.48 -18.11
N ASP A 353 -21.14 4.40 -18.60
CA ASP A 353 -21.78 3.15 -19.00
C ASP A 353 -20.92 1.98 -18.49
N PHE A 354 -21.29 1.45 -17.34
CA PHE A 354 -20.54 0.40 -16.62
C PHE A 354 -20.74 -1.02 -17.20
N GLY A 355 -21.71 -1.21 -18.11
CA GLY A 355 -21.87 -2.44 -18.89
C GLY A 355 -22.32 -3.71 -18.17
N TYR A 356 -22.53 -3.72 -16.85
CA TYR A 356 -23.03 -4.89 -16.11
C TYR A 356 -24.51 -5.21 -16.43
N GLU A 357 -24.87 -6.50 -16.62
CA GLU A 357 -26.26 -6.97 -16.72
C GLU A 357 -26.72 -7.69 -15.41
N THR A 358 -25.81 -7.96 -14.45
CA THR A 358 -26.05 -8.79 -13.24
C THR A 358 -25.26 -8.35 -11.98
N PRO A 359 -25.69 -8.75 -10.75
CA PRO A 359 -24.97 -8.48 -9.51
C PRO A 359 -23.51 -8.99 -9.48
N SER A 360 -23.21 -10.11 -10.14
CA SER A 360 -21.84 -10.65 -10.18
C SER A 360 -20.96 -9.93 -11.21
N GLU A 361 -21.53 -9.41 -12.29
CA GLU A 361 -20.79 -8.49 -13.18
C GLU A 361 -20.55 -7.14 -12.48
N PHE A 362 -21.48 -6.68 -11.64
CA PHE A 362 -21.25 -5.53 -10.77
C PHE A 362 -20.10 -5.77 -9.78
N LEU A 363 -20.13 -6.85 -8.98
CA LEU A 363 -19.03 -7.20 -8.06
C LEU A 363 -17.66 -7.34 -8.78
N GLY A 364 -17.65 -7.88 -10.00
CA GLY A 364 -16.42 -8.00 -10.80
C GLY A 364 -15.90 -6.68 -11.38
N VAL A 365 -16.79 -5.72 -11.68
CA VAL A 365 -16.39 -4.34 -12.05
C VAL A 365 -15.94 -3.56 -10.82
N ALA A 366 -16.60 -3.73 -9.68
CA ALA A 366 -16.23 -3.11 -8.39
C ALA A 366 -14.78 -3.47 -8.03
N MET A 367 -14.46 -4.76 -8.00
CA MET A 367 -13.10 -5.26 -7.79
C MET A 367 -12.07 -4.64 -8.78
N ALA A 368 -12.45 -4.45 -10.05
CA ALA A 368 -11.57 -3.87 -11.06
C ALA A 368 -11.36 -2.35 -10.88
N LEU A 369 -12.33 -1.64 -10.30
CA LEU A 369 -12.26 -0.22 -9.98
C LEU A 369 -11.34 0.03 -8.77
N GLU A 370 -11.62 -0.52 -7.59
CA GLU A 370 -10.78 -0.25 -6.40
C GLU A 370 -9.30 -0.63 -6.61
N ASN A 371 -9.01 -1.77 -7.26
CA ASN A 371 -7.61 -2.14 -7.56
C ASN A 371 -6.95 -1.18 -8.58
N THR A 372 -7.74 -0.47 -9.39
CA THR A 372 -7.26 0.65 -10.22
C THR A 372 -7.08 1.91 -9.37
N GLY A 373 -7.98 2.20 -8.43
CA GLY A 373 -7.87 3.28 -7.43
C GLY A 373 -6.58 3.20 -6.62
N VAL A 374 -6.29 2.05 -6.00
CA VAL A 374 -5.02 1.74 -5.32
C VAL A 374 -3.82 2.05 -6.22
N ALA A 375 -3.79 1.46 -7.42
CA ALA A 375 -2.68 1.65 -8.34
C ALA A 375 -2.52 3.10 -8.83
N ALA A 376 -3.63 3.85 -8.92
CA ALA A 376 -3.68 5.26 -9.29
C ALA A 376 -3.15 6.18 -8.18
N TYR A 377 -3.58 5.97 -6.93
CA TYR A 377 -3.09 6.70 -5.76
C TYR A 377 -1.60 6.44 -5.53
N LYS A 378 -1.16 5.17 -5.56
CA LYS A 378 0.26 4.81 -5.50
C LYS A 378 1.07 5.49 -6.62
N GLY A 379 0.57 5.45 -7.86
CA GLY A 379 1.20 6.08 -9.02
C GLY A 379 1.28 7.61 -8.96
N ALA A 380 0.33 8.26 -8.27
CA ALA A 380 0.30 9.70 -8.08
C ALA A 380 1.14 10.19 -6.87
N ALA A 381 1.43 9.34 -5.88
CA ALA A 381 2.04 9.71 -4.59
C ALA A 381 3.31 10.59 -4.71
N GLY A 382 4.22 10.25 -5.64
CA GLY A 382 5.46 11.01 -5.87
C GLY A 382 5.28 12.36 -6.58
N THR A 383 4.06 12.73 -6.98
CA THR A 383 3.78 13.95 -7.77
C THR A 383 3.19 15.10 -6.96
N VAL A 384 2.65 14.83 -5.76
CA VAL A 384 1.93 15.79 -4.90
C VAL A 384 2.90 16.59 -4.03
N ALA A 385 3.10 17.87 -4.35
CA ALA A 385 4.09 18.73 -3.68
C ALA A 385 3.60 19.33 -2.35
N ALA A 386 2.30 19.56 -2.18
CA ALA A 386 1.73 20.10 -0.95
C ALA A 386 1.50 19.01 0.11
N ASP A 387 2.19 19.11 1.25
CA ASP A 387 2.10 18.12 2.35
C ASP A 387 0.66 17.84 2.80
N ALA A 388 -0.17 18.88 3.00
CA ALA A 388 -1.57 18.72 3.42
C ALA A 388 -2.47 18.05 2.35
N VAL A 389 -2.06 18.03 1.08
CA VAL A 389 -2.73 17.25 0.02
C VAL A 389 -2.24 15.81 0.06
N PHE A 390 -0.94 15.60 0.28
CA PHE A 390 -0.36 14.27 0.42
C PHE A 390 -0.89 13.53 1.66
N GLU A 391 -1.03 14.21 2.80
CA GLU A 391 -1.59 13.68 4.05
C GLU A 391 -3.05 13.23 3.90
N ALA A 392 -3.85 13.92 3.08
CA ALA A 392 -5.21 13.48 2.75
C ALA A 392 -5.20 12.30 1.76
N ALA A 393 -4.40 12.37 0.71
CA ALA A 393 -4.33 11.34 -0.33
C ALA A 393 -3.80 9.98 0.20
N ILE A 394 -2.87 9.98 1.16
CA ILE A 394 -2.37 8.72 1.74
C ILE A 394 -3.43 8.04 2.63
N GLY A 395 -4.27 8.81 3.33
CA GLY A 395 -5.37 8.27 4.14
C GLY A 395 -6.58 7.78 3.33
N ILE A 396 -6.75 8.25 2.10
CA ILE A 396 -7.69 7.65 1.12
C ILE A 396 -7.07 6.37 0.54
N HIS A 397 -5.77 6.38 0.19
CA HIS A 397 -5.09 5.24 -0.44
C HIS A 397 -5.14 3.92 0.34
N SER A 398 -5.21 3.95 1.69
CA SER A 398 -5.47 2.72 2.46
C SER A 398 -6.93 2.27 2.37
N VAL A 399 -7.89 3.21 2.34
CA VAL A 399 -9.33 2.92 2.22
C VAL A 399 -9.63 2.24 0.88
N GLU A 400 -9.09 2.75 -0.24
CA GLU A 400 -9.08 2.08 -1.56
C GLU A 400 -8.65 0.61 -1.45
N ALA A 401 -7.55 0.37 -0.72
CA ALA A 401 -6.94 -0.94 -0.59
C ALA A 401 -7.73 -1.87 0.33
N ARG A 402 -8.43 -1.33 1.34
CA ARG A 402 -9.40 -2.07 2.16
C ARG A 402 -10.63 -2.48 1.34
N HIS A 403 -11.14 -1.59 0.48
CA HIS A 403 -12.24 -1.91 -0.44
C HIS A 403 -11.81 -3.00 -1.43
N ALA A 404 -10.63 -2.84 -2.06
CA ALA A 404 -10.05 -3.79 -2.99
C ALA A 404 -9.85 -5.18 -2.36
N SER A 405 -9.39 -5.25 -1.10
CA SER A 405 -9.23 -6.50 -0.35
C SER A 405 -10.57 -7.24 -0.17
N PHE A 406 -11.60 -6.54 0.30
CA PHE A 406 -12.93 -7.12 0.46
C PHE A 406 -13.53 -7.58 -0.88
N LEU A 407 -13.36 -6.81 -1.96
CA LEU A 407 -13.95 -7.13 -3.26
C LEU A 407 -13.17 -8.21 -4.03
N ASN A 408 -11.86 -8.34 -3.82
CA ASN A 408 -11.11 -9.51 -4.29
C ASN A 408 -11.70 -10.80 -3.68
N GLU A 409 -11.88 -10.83 -2.36
CA GLU A 409 -12.46 -11.96 -1.64
C GLU A 409 -13.88 -12.29 -2.15
N LEU A 410 -14.76 -11.30 -2.31
CA LEU A 410 -16.10 -11.50 -2.88
C LEU A 410 -16.11 -12.07 -4.32
N ASN A 411 -15.00 -12.01 -5.04
CA ASN A 411 -14.82 -12.55 -6.38
C ASN A 411 -13.97 -13.85 -6.43
N LEU A 412 -13.58 -14.39 -5.27
CA LEU A 412 -12.71 -15.58 -5.13
C LEU A 412 -11.28 -15.38 -5.68
N GLU A 413 -10.77 -14.16 -5.59
CA GLU A 413 -9.36 -13.79 -5.82
C GLU A 413 -8.72 -13.39 -4.48
N SER A 414 -7.40 -13.49 -4.34
CA SER A 414 -6.72 -13.20 -3.05
C SER A 414 -6.93 -11.73 -2.60
N PRO A 415 -7.29 -11.47 -1.33
CA PRO A 415 -7.49 -10.10 -0.82
C PRO A 415 -6.22 -9.23 -0.97
N PHE A 416 -5.06 -9.87 -0.86
CA PHE A 416 -3.73 -9.29 -0.99
C PHE A 416 -2.90 -10.13 -1.97
N PRO A 417 -3.00 -9.86 -3.29
CA PRO A 417 -2.42 -10.74 -4.31
C PRO A 417 -0.89 -10.60 -4.49
N MET A 418 -0.26 -9.62 -3.83
CA MET A 418 1.17 -9.32 -3.90
C MET A 418 1.64 -8.63 -2.60
N ALA A 419 2.89 -8.86 -2.18
CA ALA A 419 3.51 -8.20 -1.03
C ALA A 419 3.73 -6.68 -1.21
N VAL A 420 3.69 -6.19 -2.46
CA VAL A 420 3.75 -4.76 -2.79
C VAL A 420 2.81 -4.53 -3.97
N ASP A 421 1.78 -3.69 -3.80
CA ASP A 421 0.90 -3.30 -4.92
C ASP A 421 1.70 -2.56 -6.01
N GLU A 422 1.41 -2.76 -7.29
CA GLU A 422 2.13 -2.09 -8.38
C GLU A 422 1.44 -0.78 -8.81
N PRO A 423 2.18 0.32 -9.05
CA PRO A 423 1.59 1.59 -9.44
C PRO A 423 1.22 1.58 -10.94
N GLN A 424 0.17 2.31 -11.29
CA GLN A 424 -0.14 2.65 -12.68
C GLN A 424 0.13 4.13 -12.93
N THR A 425 0.57 4.48 -14.14
CA THR A 425 0.70 5.90 -14.50
C THR A 425 -0.68 6.52 -14.73
N MET A 426 -0.79 7.83 -14.50
CA MET A 426 -2.02 8.60 -14.78
C MET A 426 -2.57 8.38 -16.20
N ALA A 427 -1.71 8.05 -17.17
CA ALA A 427 -2.09 7.78 -18.55
C ALA A 427 -2.75 6.40 -18.72
N GLU A 428 -2.26 5.37 -18.04
CA GLU A 428 -2.83 4.01 -18.06
C GLU A 428 -4.17 3.98 -17.34
N VAL A 429 -4.26 4.62 -16.16
CA VAL A 429 -5.51 4.79 -15.41
C VAL A 429 -6.54 5.58 -16.22
N THR A 430 -6.13 6.65 -16.92
CA THR A 430 -7.03 7.39 -17.82
C THR A 430 -7.50 6.53 -19.01
N GLU A 431 -6.68 5.60 -19.51
CA GLU A 431 -7.09 4.64 -20.55
C GLU A 431 -8.04 3.54 -20.01
N ILE A 432 -8.04 3.26 -18.71
CA ILE A 432 -9.00 2.36 -18.05
C ILE A 432 -10.31 3.10 -17.76
N ALA A 433 -10.27 4.17 -16.95
CA ALA A 433 -11.44 4.97 -16.59
C ALA A 433 -12.18 5.54 -17.82
N GLY A 434 -11.44 5.92 -18.86
CA GLY A 434 -11.97 6.39 -20.13
C GLY A 434 -12.78 5.37 -20.94
N GLN A 435 -12.83 4.09 -20.54
CA GLN A 435 -13.68 3.08 -21.18
C GLN A 435 -15.15 3.17 -20.74
N PHE A 436 -15.39 3.70 -19.53
CA PHE A 436 -16.73 3.88 -18.98
C PHE A 436 -17.37 5.21 -19.39
N ILE A 437 -16.56 6.24 -19.67
CA ILE A 437 -17.06 7.60 -19.97
C ILE A 437 -17.74 7.65 -21.36
N VAL A 438 -18.98 8.16 -21.42
CA VAL A 438 -19.74 8.34 -22.67
C VAL A 438 -19.85 9.81 -23.11
N GLU A 439 -19.68 10.08 -24.41
CA GLU A 439 -19.91 11.41 -25.00
C GLU A 439 -21.41 11.77 -25.02
N ASN A 440 -21.75 12.97 -24.52
CA ASN A 440 -23.11 13.55 -24.49
C ASN A 440 -23.54 14.25 -25.80
#